data_AF-A0AAP8GF13-F1
#
_entry.id   AF-A0AAP8GF13-F1
#
_cell.length_a   1.000
_cell.length_b   1.000
_cell.length_c   1.000
_cell.angle_alpha   90.00
_cell.angle_beta   90.00
_cell.angle_gamma   90.00
#
_symmetry.space_group_name_H-M   'P 1'
#
loop_
_entity.id
_entity.type
_entity.pdbx_description
1 polymer ?
#
loop_
_entity_poly.entity_id
_entity_poly.type
_entity_poly.pdbx_seq_one_letter_code
_entity_poly.pdbx_strand_id
1 'polypeptide(L)' 'MQGQRIGYIRVSSFDQNPDRQLEQIEVGKVFTDKASGKDTQRPELERLLAFV' A
#
# COMPACT_ATOMS: atom_id res chain seq x y z
N MET A 1 -1.77 -10.29 -22.40
CA MET A 1 -1.05 -10.15 -21.12
C MET A 1 -2.10 -9.89 -20.05
N GLN A 2 -2.28 -10.79 -19.08
CA GLN A 2 -3.10 -10.48 -17.91
C GLN A 2 -2.39 -9.36 -17.13
N GLY A 3 -3.05 -8.22 -16.92
CA GLY A 3 -2.53 -7.17 -16.05
C GLY A 3 -2.48 -7.66 -14.60
N GLN A 4 -1.45 -7.26 -13.85
CA GLN A 4 -1.36 -7.56 -12.41
C GLN A 4 -2.05 -6.45 -11.62
N ARG A 5 -2.98 -6.82 -10.72
CA ARG A 5 -3.58 -5.86 -9.78
C ARG A 5 -2.66 -5.68 -8.58
N ILE A 6 -2.25 -4.44 -8.33
CA ILE A 6 -1.33 -4.06 -7.24
C ILE A 6 -2.09 -3.26 -6.19
N GLY A 7 -1.92 -3.62 -4.92
CA GLY A 7 -2.47 -2.90 -3.77
C GLY A 7 -1.43 -1.96 -3.15
N TYR A 8 -1.88 -0.81 -2.68
CA TYR A 8 -1.10 0.10 -1.86
C TYR A 8 -1.91 0.53 -0.64
N ILE A 9 -1.32 0.43 0.54
CA ILE A 9 -1.94 0.76 1.81
C ILE A 9 -1.09 1.80 2.52
N ARG A 10 -1.74 2.81 3.10
CA ARG A 10 -1.08 3.72 4.05
C ARG A 10 -1.86 3.74 5.36
N VAL A 11 -1.15 3.59 6.47
CA VAL A 11 -1.68 3.83 7.81
C VAL A 11 -0.86 4.90 8.52
N SER A 12 -1.51 5.69 9.37
CA SER A 12 -0.90 6.78 10.16
C SER A 12 -0.37 6.36 11.52
N SER A 13 -0.81 5.21 12.05
CA SER A 13 -0.36 4.63 13.31
C SER A 13 -0.18 3.12 13.18
N PHE A 14 0.65 2.54 14.05
CA PHE A 14 0.88 1.10 14.17
C PHE A 14 -0.36 0.35 14.67
N ASP A 15 -1.26 1.02 15.38
CA ASP A 15 -2.48 0.41 15.94
C ASP A 15 -3.59 0.21 14.88
N GLN A 16 -3.44 0.80 13.70
CA GLN A 16 -4.38 0.63 12.62
C GLN A 16 -4.12 -0.70 11.91
N ASN A 17 -5.16 -1.51 11.72
CA ASN A 17 -5.06 -2.74 10.94
C ASN A 17 -5.08 -2.40 9.43
N PRO A 18 -3.94 -2.55 8.70
CA PRO A 18 -3.88 -2.26 7.28
C PRO A 18 -4.70 -3.23 6.44
N ASP A 19 -4.80 -4.50 6.86
CA ASP A 19 -5.40 -5.58 6.07
C ASP A 19 -6.88 -5.36 5.78
N ARG A 20 -7.58 -4.62 6.65
CA ARG A 20 -8.99 -4.25 6.46
C ARG A 20 -9.23 -3.36 5.23
N GLN A 21 -8.22 -2.64 4.74
CA GLN A 21 -8.40 -1.74 3.58
C GLN A 21 -8.53 -2.52 2.26
N LEU A 22 -7.96 -3.73 2.20
CA LEU A 22 -8.01 -4.60 1.03
C LEU A 22 -8.81 -5.89 1.31
N GLU A 23 -9.59 -5.90 2.39
CA GLU A 23 -10.47 -7.02 2.68
C GLU A 23 -11.41 -7.23 1.48
N GLN A 24 -11.48 -8.46 0.97
CA GLN A 24 -12.24 -8.84 -0.24
C GLN A 24 -11.72 -8.29 -1.57
N ILE A 25 -10.57 -7.60 -1.60
CA ILE A 25 -9.93 -7.13 -2.83
C ILE A 25 -8.76 -8.05 -3.17
N GLU A 26 -8.92 -8.89 -4.21
CA GLU A 26 -7.83 -9.73 -4.70
C GLU A 26 -6.74 -8.88 -5.37
N VAL A 27 -5.51 -9.00 -4.89
CA VAL A 27 -4.31 -8.29 -5.37
C VAL A 27 -3.13 -9.24 -5.40
N GLY A 28 -2.26 -9.11 -6.41
CA GLY A 28 -1.08 -9.98 -6.57
C GLY A 28 0.13 -9.52 -5.76
N LYS A 29 0.20 -8.24 -5.41
CA LYS A 29 1.27 -7.65 -4.58
C LYS A 29 0.72 -6.46 -3.81
N VAL A 30 1.18 -6.29 -2.56
CA VAL A 30 0.79 -5.18 -1.70
C VAL A 30 2.04 -4.44 -1.21
N PHE A 31 1.95 -3.11 -1.21
CA PHE A 31 2.94 -2.18 -0.67
C PHE A 31 2.29 -1.43 0.50
N THR A 32 2.98 -1.30 1.64
CA THR A 32 2.36 -0.75 2.86
C THR A 32 3.26 0.27 3.55
N ASP A 33 2.82 1.52 3.60
CA ASP A 33 3.52 2.59 4.33
C ASP A 33 2.88 2.87 5.70
N LYS A 34 3.74 3.08 6.70
CA LYS A 34 3.36 3.64 8.01
C LYS A 34 3.82 5.08 8.08
N ALA A 35 2.99 5.98 7.57
CA ALA A 35 3.29 7.39 7.43
C ALA A 35 2.07 8.22 7.83
N SER A 36 2.28 9.23 8.69
CA SER A 36 1.21 10.17 9.04
C SER A 36 0.75 10.96 7.79
N GLY A 37 -0.45 11.55 7.82
CA GLY A 37 -0.97 12.30 6.65
C GLY A 37 -0.12 13.52 6.26
N LYS A 38 0.64 14.07 7.21
CA LYS A 38 1.60 15.17 6.99
C LYS A 38 2.95 14.70 6.43
N ASP A 39 3.24 13.41 6.48
CA ASP A 39 4.51 12.86 6.02
C ASP A 39 4.41 12.52 4.53
N THR A 40 5.34 13.08 3.77
CA THR A 40 5.46 12.84 2.33
C THR A 40 6.39 11.68 2.04
N GLN A 41 7.19 11.23 3.01
CA GLN A 41 8.05 10.06 2.86
C GLN A 41 7.19 8.80 2.81
N ARG A 42 7.11 8.21 1.62
CA ARG A 42 6.32 7.02 1.33
C ARG A 42 7.17 6.03 0.54
N PRO A 43 8.18 5.43 1.19
CA PRO A 43 9.15 4.59 0.51
C PRO A 43 8.53 3.33 -0.14
N GLU A 44 7.38 2.84 0.34
CA GLU A 44 6.68 1.74 -0.34
C GLU A 44 5.86 2.24 -1.54
N LEU A 45 5.32 3.45 -1.50
CA LEU A 45 4.73 4.09 -2.69
C LEU A 45 5.78 4.29 -3.79
N GLU A 46 6.97 4.77 -3.45
CA GLU A 46 8.06 4.93 -4.40
C GLU A 46 8.47 3.60 -5.03
N ARG A 47 8.56 2.53 -4.23
CA ARG A 47 8.82 1.17 -4.74
C ARG A 47 7.71 0.66 -5.64
N LEU A 48 6.45 0.94 -5.32
CA LEU A 48 5.33 0.60 -6.20
C LEU A 48 5.46 1.30 -7.54
N LEU A 49 5.72 2.61 -7.54
CA LEU A 49 5.86 3.40 -8.77
C LEU A 49 7.03 2.92 -9.64
N ALA A 50 8.12 2.44 -9.03
CA ALA A 50 9.24 1.86 -9.76
C ALA A 50 8.99 0.42 -10.26
N PHE A 51 7.99 -0.27 -9.69
CA PHE A 51 7.64 -1.65 -10.04
C PHE A 51 6.67 -1.72 -11.23
N VAL A 52 5.88 -0.68 -11.48
CA VAL A 52 4.84 -0.61 -12.53
C VAL A 52 5.32 0.02 -13.84
#